data_AF-A0A3M1GPB8-F1
#
_entry.id   AF-A0A3M1GPB8-F1
#
_cell.length_a   1.000
_cell.length_b   1.000
_cell.length_c   1.000
_cell.angle_alpha   90.00
_cell.angle_beta   90.00
_cell.angle_gamma   90.00
#
_symmetry.space_group_name_H-M   'P 1'
#
loop_
_entity.id
_entity.type
_entity.pdbx_description
1 polymer ?
#
loop_
_entity_poly.entity_id
_entity_poly.type
_entity_poly.pdbx_seq_one_letter_code
_entity_poly.pdbx_strand_id
1 'polypeptide(L)'
;MKPRKPPLPVLIALLVAAAGIAGWLLWQRSADAAALLADALPPRPALDNRPQLLRERIDKLESAFRAGEAPLRALGELSAVYHANGFYAEAAHIYTVLEQLDPDNPTWPHRHAVILAGFGQAESALPRFERVIALAPRHLPAHLRRADLLLKLNR
;
A
#
# COMPACT_ATOMS: atom_id res chain seq x y z
N MET A 1 19.06 32.65 37.11
CA MET A 1 17.60 32.60 37.39
C MET A 1 17.15 31.14 37.24
N LYS A 2 16.64 30.49 38.28
CA LYS A 2 16.15 29.10 38.21
C LYS A 2 14.78 29.07 37.52
N PRO A 3 14.53 28.21 36.52
CA PRO A 3 13.23 28.12 35.88
C PRO A 3 12.17 27.65 36.91
N ARG A 4 11.07 28.39 37.03
CA ARG A 4 9.90 27.99 37.84
C ARG A 4 9.20 26.84 37.14
N LYS A 5 9.03 25.71 37.84
CA LYS A 5 8.23 24.58 37.33
C LYS A 5 6.77 25.01 37.18
N PRO A 6 6.07 24.57 36.13
CA PRO A 6 4.66 24.89 35.93
C PRO A 6 3.80 24.33 37.07
N PRO A 7 2.70 25.01 37.45
CA PRO A 7 1.81 24.53 38.50
C PRO A 7 1.08 23.25 38.05
N LEU A 8 0.80 22.35 39.01
CA LEU A 8 0.13 21.06 38.77
C LEU A 8 -1.13 21.11 37.87
N PRO A 9 -2.06 22.08 38.00
CA PRO A 9 -3.23 22.16 37.11
C PRO A 9 -2.86 22.44 35.65
N VAL A 10 -1.77 23.17 35.38
CA VAL A 10 -1.28 23.41 34.02
C VAL A 10 -0.69 22.13 33.43
N LEU A 11 0.03 21.33 34.23
CA LEU A 11 0.52 20.02 33.80
C LEU A 11 -0.63 19.06 33.46
N ILE A 12 -1.70 19.05 34.27
CA ILE A 12 -2.91 18.25 34.01
C ILE A 12 -3.59 18.69 32.72
N ALA A 13 -3.79 20.00 32.53
CA ALA A 13 -4.42 20.54 31.32
C ALA A 13 -3.64 20.18 30.04
N LEU A 14 -2.30 20.25 30.09
CA LEU A 14 -1.43 19.85 28.98
C LEU A 14 -1.53 18.35 28.67
N LEU A 15 -1.61 17.50 29.69
CA LEU A 15 -1.79 16.05 29.50
C LEU A 15 -3.14 15.72 28.86
N VAL A 16 -4.22 16.37 29.29
CA VAL A 16 -5.56 16.20 28.71
C VAL A 16 -5.58 16.65 27.25
N ALA A 17 -4.98 17.81 26.94
CA ALA A 17 -4.87 18.30 25.58
C ALA A 17 -4.07 17.34 24.69
N ALA A 18 -2.93 16.83 25.17
CA ALA A 18 -2.11 15.86 24.45
C ALA A 18 -2.86 14.54 24.19
N ALA A 19 -3.60 14.04 25.18
CA ALA A 19 -4.43 12.85 25.03
C ALA A 19 -5.58 13.07 24.01
N GLY A 20 -6.22 14.24 24.04
CA GLY A 20 -7.25 14.61 23.06
C GLY A 20 -6.70 14.68 21.63
N ILE A 21 -5.53 15.30 21.45
CA ILE A 21 -4.85 15.38 20.14
C ILE A 21 -4.45 13.98 19.66
N ALA A 22 -3.84 13.17 20.51
CA ALA A 22 -3.47 11.79 20.17
C ALA A 22 -4.69 10.95 19.79
N GLY A 23 -5.78 11.06 20.55
CA GLY A 23 -7.05 10.38 20.25
C GLY A 23 -7.65 10.81 18.92
N TRP A 24 -7.67 12.11 18.62
CA TRP A 24 -8.13 12.64 17.34
C TRP A 24 -7.29 12.15 16.15
N LEU A 25 -5.96 12.16 16.28
CA LEU A 25 -5.05 11.65 15.23
C LEU A 25 -5.22 10.15 14.99
N LEU A 26 -5.38 9.36 16.05
CA LEU A 26 -5.63 7.92 15.92
C LEU A 26 -6.97 7.63 15.27
N TRP A 27 -8.01 8.38 15.65
CA TRP A 27 -9.33 8.27 15.03
C TRP A 27 -9.29 8.65 13.56
N GLN A 28 -8.65 9.77 13.20
CA GLN A 28 -8.51 10.20 11.82
C GLN A 28 -7.76 9.16 10.98
N ARG A 29 -6.60 8.67 11.46
CA ARG A 29 -5.84 7.61 10.79
C ARG A 29 -6.68 6.33 10.60
N SER A 30 -7.50 5.98 11.60
CA SER A 30 -8.38 4.82 11.49
C SER A 30 -9.51 5.02 10.49
N ALA A 31 -10.06 6.23 10.39
CA ALA A 31 -11.09 6.59 9.42
C ALA A 31 -10.54 6.59 7.98
N ASP A 32 -9.34 7.15 7.78
CA ASP A 32 -8.64 7.15 6.49
C ASP A 32 -8.35 5.72 6.03
N ALA A 33 -7.85 4.86 6.93
CA ALA A 33 -7.61 3.46 6.64
C ALA A 33 -8.91 2.71 6.28
N ALA A 34 -10.02 2.99 6.98
CA ALA A 34 -11.32 2.40 6.68
C ALA A 34 -11.86 2.85 5.32
N ALA A 35 -11.68 4.13 4.94
CA ALA A 35 -12.07 4.65 3.64
C ALA A 35 -11.29 4.00 2.50
N LEU A 36 -9.97 3.84 2.66
CA LEU A 36 -9.13 3.13 1.69
C LEU A 36 -9.53 1.67 1.53
N LEU A 37 -9.88 0.99 2.62
CA LEU A 37 -10.37 -0.39 2.57
C LEU A 37 -11.74 -0.48 1.89
N ALA A 38 -12.64 0.48 2.09
CA ALA A 38 -13.94 0.48 1.44
C ALA A 38 -13.85 0.53 -0.09
N ASP A 39 -12.83 1.21 -0.63
CA ASP A 39 -12.59 1.33 -2.07
C ASP A 39 -11.50 0.37 -2.59
N ALA A 40 -11.05 -0.59 -1.76
CA ALA A 40 -9.88 -1.41 -2.10
C ALA A 40 -10.13 -2.46 -3.19
N LEU A 41 -11.38 -2.89 -3.40
CA LEU A 41 -11.71 -3.89 -4.41
C LEU A 41 -11.99 -3.22 -5.76
N PRO A 42 -11.20 -3.51 -6.80
CA PRO A 42 -11.49 -3.03 -8.15
C PRO A 42 -12.73 -3.76 -8.72
N PRO A 43 -13.31 -3.25 -9.81
CA PRO A 43 -14.27 -4.01 -10.61
C PRO A 43 -13.69 -5.37 -10.97
N ARG A 44 -14.47 -6.43 -10.78
CA ARG A 44 -14.02 -7.80 -11.03
C ARG A 44 -13.72 -7.99 -12.52
N PRO A 45 -12.55 -8.55 -12.89
CA PRO A 45 -12.22 -8.80 -14.29
C PRO A 45 -13.12 -9.88 -14.90
N ALA A 46 -13.19 -9.94 -16.22
CA ALA A 46 -13.88 -11.03 -16.92
C ALA A 46 -13.13 -12.36 -16.72
N LEU A 47 -13.83 -13.38 -16.23
CA LEU A 47 -13.26 -14.69 -15.87
C LEU A 47 -13.82 -15.86 -16.67
N ASP A 48 -14.68 -15.62 -17.67
CA ASP A 48 -15.47 -16.66 -18.35
C ASP A 48 -14.61 -17.77 -18.95
N ASN A 49 -13.45 -17.41 -19.51
CA ASN A 49 -12.49 -18.32 -20.14
C ASN A 49 -11.30 -18.67 -19.25
N ARG A 50 -11.41 -18.48 -17.93
CA ARG A 50 -10.33 -18.75 -16.98
C ARG A 50 -10.56 -20.09 -16.24
N PRO A 51 -9.49 -20.77 -15.79
CA PRO A 51 -9.61 -22.01 -15.04
C PRO A 51 -10.50 -21.86 -13.80
N GLN A 52 -11.30 -22.89 -13.48
CA GLN A 52 -12.17 -22.89 -12.30
C GLN A 52 -11.39 -22.58 -11.02
N LEU A 53 -10.21 -23.19 -10.86
CA LEU A 53 -9.33 -22.96 -9.71
C LEU A 53 -8.97 -21.47 -9.52
N LEU A 54 -8.78 -20.72 -10.62
CA LEU A 54 -8.49 -19.28 -10.53
C LEU A 54 -9.72 -18.51 -10.04
N ARG A 55 -10.90 -18.84 -10.56
CA ARG A 55 -12.17 -18.20 -10.15
C ARG A 55 -12.43 -18.42 -8.67
N GLU A 56 -12.36 -19.66 -8.22
CA GLU A 56 -12.53 -20.04 -6.80
C GLU A 56 -11.51 -19.36 -5.89
N ARG A 57 -10.26 -19.24 -6.35
CA ARG A 57 -9.21 -18.56 -5.59
C ARG A 57 -9.51 -17.06 -5.43
N ILE A 58 -9.98 -16.41 -6.48
CA ILE A 58 -10.40 -14.99 -6.43
C ILE A 58 -11.62 -14.84 -5.51
N ASP A 59 -12.65 -15.67 -5.68
CA ASP A 59 -13.86 -15.65 -4.85
C ASP A 59 -13.52 -15.76 -3.36
N LYS A 60 -12.65 -16.71 -3.01
CA LYS A 60 -12.22 -16.92 -1.62
C LYS A 60 -11.49 -15.71 -1.03
N LEU A 61 -10.64 -15.07 -1.82
CA LEU A 61 -9.87 -13.91 -1.36
C LEU A 61 -10.76 -12.67 -1.21
N GLU A 62 -11.69 -12.45 -2.14
CA GLU A 62 -12.68 -11.38 -2.05
C GLU A 62 -13.64 -11.60 -0.87
N SER A 63 -14.07 -12.84 -0.61
CA SER A 63 -14.93 -13.15 0.54
C SER A 63 -14.21 -12.91 1.86
N ALA A 64 -12.94 -13.34 1.99
CA ALA A 64 -12.14 -13.10 3.18
C ALA A 64 -11.94 -11.59 3.43
N PHE A 65 -11.67 -10.83 2.37
CA PHE A 65 -11.59 -9.37 2.46
C PHE A 65 -12.89 -8.75 2.95
N ARG A 66 -14.04 -9.11 2.36
CA ARG A 66 -15.36 -8.60 2.75
C ARG A 66 -15.75 -8.99 4.18
N ALA A 67 -15.29 -10.14 4.66
CA ALA A 67 -15.47 -10.58 6.04
C ALA A 67 -14.56 -9.84 7.04
N GLY A 68 -13.63 -9.00 6.56
CA GLY A 68 -12.65 -8.32 7.41
C GLY A 68 -11.54 -9.25 7.93
N GLU A 69 -11.41 -10.44 7.35
CA GLU A 69 -10.41 -11.42 7.76
C GLU A 69 -9.04 -11.08 7.17
N ALA A 70 -8.15 -10.53 8.01
CA ALA A 70 -6.79 -10.14 7.61
C ALA A 70 -6.76 -9.34 6.28
N PRO A 71 -7.44 -8.18 6.19
CA PRO A 71 -7.75 -7.52 4.93
C PRO A 71 -6.52 -7.17 4.10
N LEU A 72 -5.42 -6.72 4.72
CA LEU A 72 -4.17 -6.44 4.01
C LEU A 72 -3.56 -7.68 3.37
N ARG A 73 -3.63 -8.83 4.06
CA ARG A 73 -3.14 -10.10 3.53
C ARG A 73 -4.03 -10.57 2.39
N ALA A 74 -5.36 -10.50 2.54
CA ALA A 74 -6.31 -10.86 1.49
C ALA A 74 -6.09 -10.02 0.22
N LEU A 75 -5.94 -8.70 0.35
CA LEU A 75 -5.61 -7.79 -0.75
C LEU A 75 -4.23 -8.09 -1.37
N GLY A 76 -3.22 -8.36 -0.54
CA GLY A 76 -1.88 -8.72 -1.01
C GLY A 76 -1.88 -10.02 -1.83
N GLU A 77 -2.61 -11.04 -1.38
CA GLU A 77 -2.78 -12.29 -2.12
C GLU A 77 -3.64 -12.10 -3.39
N LEU A 78 -4.72 -11.32 -3.33
CA LEU A 78 -5.60 -11.05 -4.46
C LEU A 78 -4.88 -10.29 -5.58
N SER A 79 -4.17 -9.22 -5.24
CA SER A 79 -3.36 -8.45 -6.19
C SER A 79 -2.26 -9.28 -6.82
N ALA A 80 -1.60 -10.18 -6.06
CA ALA A 80 -0.63 -11.12 -6.60
C ALA A 80 -1.27 -12.11 -7.59
N VAL A 81 -2.47 -12.61 -7.29
CA VAL A 81 -3.25 -13.46 -8.21
C VAL A 81 -3.61 -12.69 -9.48
N TYR A 82 -4.09 -11.45 -9.36
CA TYR A 82 -4.40 -10.60 -10.51
C TYR A 82 -3.15 -10.32 -11.37
N HIS A 83 -2.04 -9.92 -10.75
CA HIS A 83 -0.77 -9.67 -11.44
C HIS A 83 -0.31 -10.91 -12.21
N ALA A 84 -0.30 -12.08 -11.57
CA ALA A 84 0.18 -13.32 -12.19
C ALA A 84 -0.69 -13.79 -13.38
N ASN A 85 -1.93 -13.30 -13.49
CA ASN A 85 -2.89 -13.73 -14.52
C ASN A 85 -3.16 -12.64 -15.58
N GLY A 86 -2.40 -11.54 -15.55
CA GLY A 86 -2.47 -10.45 -16.51
C GLY A 86 -3.55 -9.41 -16.24
N PHE A 87 -4.21 -9.47 -15.08
CA PHE A 87 -5.18 -8.47 -14.60
C PHE A 87 -4.43 -7.30 -13.97
N TYR A 88 -3.63 -6.61 -14.77
CA TYR A 88 -2.65 -5.64 -14.28
C TYR A 88 -3.30 -4.36 -13.76
N ALA A 89 -4.44 -3.94 -14.32
CA ALA A 89 -5.16 -2.76 -13.86
C ALA A 89 -5.73 -2.97 -12.45
N GLU A 90 -6.35 -4.14 -12.23
CA GLU A 90 -6.92 -4.57 -10.97
C GLU A 90 -5.82 -4.77 -9.91
N ALA A 91 -4.69 -5.36 -10.29
CA ALA A 91 -3.54 -5.50 -9.42
C ALA A 91 -2.95 -4.13 -9.01
N ALA A 92 -2.79 -3.20 -9.97
CA ALA A 92 -2.24 -1.87 -9.70
C ALA A 92 -3.16 -1.02 -8.79
N HIS A 93 -4.48 -1.14 -8.94
CA HIS A 93 -5.45 -0.52 -8.03
C HIS A 93 -5.19 -0.96 -6.59
N ILE A 94 -5.14 -2.27 -6.36
CA ILE A 94 -4.91 -2.82 -5.02
C ILE A 94 -3.52 -2.46 -4.49
N TYR A 95 -2.47 -2.48 -5.31
CA TYR A 95 -1.13 -2.07 -4.86
C TYR A 95 -1.08 -0.61 -4.44
N THR A 96 -1.82 0.28 -5.10
CA THR A 96 -1.93 1.69 -4.72
C THR A 96 -2.55 1.86 -3.34
N VAL A 97 -3.53 1.02 -3.00
CA VAL A 97 -4.14 0.98 -1.66
C VAL A 97 -3.17 0.40 -0.63
N LEU A 98 -2.48 -0.70 -0.95
CA LEU A 98 -1.51 -1.33 -0.06
C LEU A 98 -0.28 -0.45 0.21
N GLU A 99 0.18 0.34 -0.76
CA GLU A 99 1.24 1.36 -0.58
C GLU A 99 0.88 2.39 0.50
N GLN A 100 -0.41 2.70 0.67
CA GLN A 100 -0.89 3.66 1.67
C GLN A 100 -1.15 3.00 3.03
N LEU A 101 -1.69 1.78 3.04
CA LEU A 101 -2.03 1.06 4.27
C LEU A 101 -0.83 0.36 4.93
N ASP A 102 0.17 -0.03 4.15
CA ASP A 102 1.38 -0.73 4.59
C ASP A 102 2.64 -0.08 3.96
N PRO A 103 2.93 1.19 4.32
CA PRO A 103 3.94 2.01 3.63
C PRO A 103 5.38 1.54 3.83
N ASP A 104 5.64 0.68 4.81
CA ASP A 104 6.97 0.18 5.15
C ASP A 104 7.29 -1.16 4.47
N ASN A 105 6.34 -1.72 3.73
CA ASN A 105 6.54 -2.95 2.98
C ASN A 105 7.01 -2.65 1.55
N PRO A 106 8.25 -3.02 1.18
CA PRO A 106 8.79 -2.74 -0.15
C PRO A 106 8.10 -3.55 -1.26
N THR A 107 7.32 -4.59 -0.92
CA THR A 107 6.70 -5.48 -1.89
C THR A 107 5.67 -4.75 -2.76
N TRP A 108 4.87 -3.87 -2.18
CA TRP A 108 3.79 -3.16 -2.89
C TRP A 108 4.32 -2.18 -3.94
N PRO A 109 5.20 -1.22 -3.58
CA PRO A 109 5.77 -0.33 -4.58
C PRO A 109 6.62 -1.08 -5.62
N HIS A 110 7.27 -2.19 -5.26
CA HIS A 110 7.99 -3.02 -6.23
C HIS A 110 7.06 -3.61 -7.28
N ARG A 111 5.99 -4.29 -6.86
CA ARG A 111 5.05 -4.97 -7.78
C ARG A 111 4.29 -3.97 -8.63
N HIS A 112 3.91 -2.82 -8.07
CA HIS A 112 3.28 -1.74 -8.81
C HIS A 112 4.23 -1.14 -9.86
N ALA A 113 5.48 -0.85 -9.49
CA ALA A 113 6.48 -0.32 -10.40
C ALA A 113 6.77 -1.27 -11.57
N VAL A 114 6.76 -2.58 -11.33
CA VAL A 114 6.93 -3.58 -12.39
C VAL A 114 5.81 -3.50 -13.42
N ILE A 115 4.55 -3.31 -12.99
CA ILE A 115 3.42 -3.12 -13.90
C ILE A 115 3.63 -1.84 -14.71
N LEU A 116 3.86 -0.71 -14.04
CA LEU A 116 4.05 0.60 -14.69
C LEU A 116 5.19 0.58 -15.72
N ALA A 117 6.34 0.01 -15.35
CA ALA A 117 7.48 -0.14 -16.25
C ALA A 117 7.16 -1.04 -17.46
N GLY A 118 6.40 -2.12 -17.25
CA GLY A 118 5.94 -3.01 -18.32
C GLY A 118 5.03 -2.33 -19.35
N PHE A 119 4.27 -1.32 -18.92
CA PHE A 119 3.41 -0.50 -19.78
C PHE A 119 4.09 0.81 -20.24
N GLY A 120 5.42 0.93 -20.12
CA GLY A 120 6.17 2.09 -20.60
C GLY A 120 6.00 3.36 -19.75
N GLN A 121 5.35 3.28 -18.60
CA GLN A 121 5.14 4.40 -17.67
C GLN A 121 6.37 4.61 -16.78
N ALA A 122 7.53 4.82 -17.40
CA ALA A 122 8.83 4.88 -16.72
C ALA A 122 8.90 5.97 -15.65
N GLU A 123 8.34 7.16 -15.92
CA GLU A 123 8.30 8.28 -14.97
C GLU A 123 7.49 7.95 -13.71
N SER A 124 6.42 7.16 -13.83
CA SER A 124 5.60 6.74 -12.69
C SER A 124 6.21 5.55 -11.93
N ALA A 125 6.99 4.71 -12.61
CA ALA A 125 7.65 3.54 -12.03
C ALA A 125 8.91 3.90 -11.23
N LEU A 126 9.69 4.87 -11.70
CA LEU A 126 10.96 5.28 -11.10
C LEU A 126 10.86 5.62 -9.59
N PRO A 127 9.98 6.54 -9.14
CA PRO A 127 9.89 6.90 -7.72
C PRO A 127 9.50 5.71 -6.83
N ARG A 128 8.77 4.73 -7.38
CA ARG A 128 8.41 3.51 -6.64
C ARG A 128 9.59 2.58 -6.46
N PHE A 129 10.42 2.38 -7.49
CA PHE A 129 11.69 1.64 -7.31
C PHE A 129 12.64 2.35 -6.35
N GLU A 130 12.66 3.68 -6.33
CA GLU A 130 13.40 4.46 -5.33
C GLU A 130 12.88 4.22 -3.91
N ARG A 131 11.55 4.19 -3.73
CA ARG A 131 10.95 3.81 -2.44
C ARG A 131 11.33 2.39 -2.01
N VAL A 132 11.36 1.43 -2.94
CA VAL A 132 11.81 0.06 -2.66
C VAL A 132 13.26 0.05 -2.18
N ILE A 133 14.15 0.80 -2.84
CA ILE A 133 15.57 0.88 -2.46
C ILE A 133 15.74 1.56 -1.09
N ALA A 134 14.95 2.59 -0.80
CA ALA A 134 14.98 3.26 0.50
C ALA A 134 14.55 2.32 1.64
N LEU A 135 13.53 1.47 1.41
CA LEU A 135 13.05 0.48 2.38
C LEU A 135 13.95 -0.76 2.47
N ALA A 136 14.51 -1.18 1.35
CA ALA A 136 15.34 -2.38 1.23
C ALA A 136 16.60 -2.06 0.39
N PRO A 137 17.65 -1.47 1.00
CA PRO A 137 18.84 -1.01 0.27
C PRO A 137 19.58 -2.11 -0.51
N ARG A 138 19.43 -3.37 -0.10
CA ARG A 138 20.04 -4.56 -0.73
C ARG A 138 19.12 -5.26 -1.76
N HIS A 139 17.99 -4.66 -2.12
CA HIS A 139 17.03 -5.25 -3.07
C HIS A 139 17.55 -5.16 -4.52
N LEU A 140 18.43 -6.09 -4.90
CA LEU A 140 19.10 -6.09 -6.20
C LEU A 140 18.15 -5.93 -7.40
N PRO A 141 16.98 -6.61 -7.48
CA PRO A 141 16.06 -6.40 -8.60
C PRO A 141 15.57 -4.96 -8.75
N ALA A 142 15.46 -4.19 -7.66
CA ALA A 142 14.99 -2.81 -7.73
C ALA A 142 16.06 -1.87 -8.27
N HIS A 143 17.33 -2.09 -7.90
CA HIS A 143 18.48 -1.37 -8.47
C HIS A 143 18.60 -1.59 -9.97
N LEU A 144 18.48 -2.85 -10.43
CA LEU A 144 18.52 -3.18 -11.86
C LEU A 144 17.38 -2.53 -12.64
N ARG A 145 16.14 -2.60 -12.12
CA ARG A 145 14.99 -1.97 -12.76
C ARG A 145 15.13 -0.45 -12.79
N ARG A 146 15.62 0.17 -11.71
CA ARG A 146 15.88 1.61 -11.67
C ARG A 146 16.91 2.04 -12.73
N ALA A 147 18.02 1.30 -12.86
CA ALA A 147 19.04 1.59 -13.87
C ALA A 147 18.47 1.50 -15.30
N ASP A 148 17.71 0.44 -15.61
CA ASP A 148 17.02 0.27 -16.91
C ASP A 148 16.07 1.44 -17.21
N LEU A 149 15.29 1.88 -16.22
CA LEU A 149 14.39 3.01 -16.38
C LEU A 149 15.12 4.33 -16.61
N LEU A 150 16.23 4.59 -15.91
CA LEU A 150 17.03 5.80 -16.10
C LEU A 150 17.62 5.87 -17.51
N LEU A 151 18.13 4.75 -18.03
CA LEU A 151 18.59 4.67 -19.43
C LEU A 151 17.47 4.99 -20.42
N LYS A 152 16.26 4.44 -20.20
CA LYS A 152 15.08 4.72 -21.04
C LYS A 152 14.63 6.18 -20.99
N LEU A 153 14.81 6.83 -19.83
CA LEU A 153 14.50 8.24 -19.63
C LEU A 153 15.63 9.19 -20.06
N ASN A 154 16.77 8.64 -20.52
CA ASN A 154 17.98 9.39 -20.85
C ASN A 154 18.49 10.27 -19.69
N ARG A 155 18.54 9.69 -18.49
CA ARG A 155 18.99 10.30 -17.24
C ARG A 155 20.12 9.51 -16.59
#